data_AF-A0A067DNW5-F1
#
_entry.id   AF-A0A067DNW5-F1
#
_cell.length_a   1.000
_cell.length_b   1.000
_cell.length_c   1.000
_cell.angle_alpha   90.00
_cell.angle_beta   90.00
_cell.angle_gamma   90.00
#
_symmetry.space_group_name_H-M   'P 1'
#
loop_
_entity.id
_entity.type
_entity.pdbx_description
1 polymer ?
#
loop_
_entity_poly.entity_id
_entity_poly.type
_entity_poly.pdbx_seq_one_letter_code
_entity_poly.pdbx_strand_id
1 'polypeptide(L)'
;MTSTRIVFSNGVVSQASDTPSVSTFLQERRGAYTTTRTHNNGSCLLFWERHLRRLASSARILYNSSPNLLFKSPTPSGLEPIRTPSSSSSLSMWESMIKSLVNDSMNEALPIALKERRDGEELAVTVLVSGDYGKLSGIENMGSDDFLGVFDVSVHFSGYVPFVFGVEGTGARLALVGRGRDVAEAKYSDWVRLRKPLEKLRPPSVTELLLSNDGDQLLEGSITNFFVVCRKDNSEAEDKFLQTCNNSHSFEVQTAPISDGVLPGVIRQLVIEVCRSKGIPIRELASSWSQHELWKEAFITSVLLFNVVTTIGHKNLS
;
A
#
# COMPACT_ATOMS: atom_id res chain seq x y z
N MET A 1 12.30 12.85 -24.08
CA MET A 1 13.34 12.40 -23.12
C MET A 1 12.68 11.63 -21.99
N THR A 2 13.08 10.38 -21.79
CA THR A 2 12.47 9.43 -20.83
C THR A 2 12.80 9.85 -19.39
N SER A 3 11.83 9.66 -18.49
CA SER A 3 12.03 9.87 -17.04
C SER A 3 13.04 8.84 -16.51
N THR A 4 13.90 9.24 -15.56
CA THR A 4 14.90 8.40 -14.91
C THR A 4 14.26 7.11 -14.40
N ARG A 5 14.84 5.95 -14.75
CA ARG A 5 14.40 4.63 -14.28
C ARG A 5 15.61 3.74 -14.00
N ILE A 6 15.68 3.25 -12.77
CA ILE A 6 16.77 2.39 -12.30
C ILE A 6 16.19 1.22 -11.53
N VAL A 7 16.71 0.02 -11.77
CA VAL A 7 16.50 -1.13 -10.90
C VAL A 7 17.83 -1.52 -10.28
N PHE A 8 17.82 -1.68 -8.97
CA PHE A 8 18.91 -2.29 -8.20
C PHE A 8 18.43 -3.63 -7.66
N SER A 9 19.20 -4.70 -7.84
CA SER A 9 18.87 -6.02 -7.32
C SER A 9 20.15 -6.74 -6.95
N ASN A 10 20.32 -7.08 -5.66
CA ASN A 10 21.46 -7.84 -5.15
C ASN A 10 22.82 -7.29 -5.62
N GLY A 11 23.06 -5.97 -5.50
CA GLY A 11 24.32 -5.33 -5.91
C GLY A 11 24.41 -4.96 -7.39
N VAL A 12 23.45 -5.38 -8.21
CA VAL A 12 23.46 -5.11 -9.66
C VAL A 12 22.53 -3.96 -10.01
N VAL A 13 23.04 -2.96 -10.74
CA VAL A 13 22.30 -1.81 -11.26
C VAL A 13 21.91 -2.07 -12.73
N SER A 14 20.66 -1.78 -13.09
CA SER A 14 20.16 -1.76 -14.47
C SER A 14 19.56 -0.39 -14.80
N GLN A 15 19.98 0.24 -15.91
CA GLN A 15 19.67 1.65 -16.26
C GLN A 15 18.97 1.86 -17.62
N ALA A 16 18.14 2.92 -17.64
CA ALA A 16 17.70 3.79 -18.73
C ALA A 16 16.87 3.24 -19.92
N SER A 17 17.27 2.17 -20.64
CA SER A 17 16.52 1.72 -21.84
C SER A 17 15.70 0.44 -21.61
N ASP A 18 16.27 -0.54 -20.91
CA ASP A 18 15.62 -1.84 -20.65
C ASP A 18 14.95 -1.90 -19.27
N THR A 19 15.03 -0.83 -18.48
CA THR A 19 14.47 -0.81 -17.14
C THR A 19 12.93 -0.80 -17.19
N PRO A 20 12.26 -1.84 -16.64
CA PRO A 20 10.81 -1.96 -16.69
C PRO A 20 10.11 -0.81 -15.95
N SER A 21 8.85 -0.54 -16.32
CA SER A 21 7.96 0.26 -15.48
C SER A 21 7.80 -0.40 -14.10
N VAL A 22 7.47 0.37 -13.06
CA VAL A 22 7.20 -0.20 -11.73
C VAL A 22 6.10 -1.28 -11.78
N SER A 23 5.10 -1.11 -12.65
CA SER A 23 4.04 -2.11 -12.85
C SER A 23 4.59 -3.41 -13.44
N THR A 24 5.46 -3.34 -14.43
CA THR A 24 6.09 -4.51 -15.06
C THR A 24 7.06 -5.19 -14.07
N PHE A 25 7.88 -4.39 -13.38
CA PHE A 25 8.77 -4.85 -12.30
C PHE A 25 8.04 -5.66 -11.22
N LEU A 26 6.89 -5.17 -10.74
CA LEU A 26 6.09 -5.88 -9.74
C LEU A 26 5.30 -7.07 -10.34
N GLN A 27 4.98 -7.06 -11.63
CA GLN A 27 4.28 -8.18 -12.27
C GLN A 27 5.19 -9.39 -12.45
N GLU A 28 6.46 -9.16 -12.77
CA GLU A 28 7.43 -10.22 -13.06
C GLU A 28 8.05 -10.83 -11.80
N ARG A 29 7.90 -10.17 -10.65
CA ARG A 29 8.52 -10.58 -9.39
C ARG A 29 7.48 -10.82 -8.32
N ARG A 30 7.66 -11.88 -7.53
CA ARG A 30 6.85 -12.16 -6.33
C ARG A 30 7.48 -11.52 -5.11
N GLY A 31 6.69 -11.19 -4.11
CA GLY A 31 7.22 -10.62 -2.88
C GLY A 31 6.32 -9.59 -2.21
N ALA A 32 6.69 -9.24 -0.98
CA ALA A 32 6.16 -8.10 -0.27
C ALA A 32 6.84 -6.82 -0.77
N TYR A 33 6.10 -5.73 -0.93
CA TYR A 33 6.68 -4.48 -1.42
C TYR A 33 6.16 -3.26 -0.68
N THR A 34 6.95 -2.19 -0.70
CA THR A 34 6.54 -0.86 -0.26
C THR A 34 6.97 0.15 -1.31
N THR A 35 6.18 1.21 -1.45
CA THR A 35 6.54 2.36 -2.27
C THR A 35 6.52 3.57 -1.37
N THR A 36 7.53 4.43 -1.51
CA THR A 36 7.59 5.79 -0.97
C THR A 36 8.09 6.74 -2.07
N ARG A 37 8.38 7.99 -1.72
CA ARG A 37 9.06 8.94 -2.58
C ARG A 37 10.06 9.77 -1.79
N THR A 38 11.02 10.36 -2.50
CA THR A 38 11.81 11.43 -1.93
C THR A 38 10.97 12.69 -1.75
N HIS A 39 11.45 13.56 -0.88
CA HIS A 39 10.90 14.87 -0.60
C HIS A 39 12.02 15.86 -0.30
N ASN A 40 11.67 17.15 -0.31
CA ASN A 40 12.59 18.25 -0.10
C ASN A 40 13.79 18.20 -1.04
N ASN A 41 13.50 18.07 -2.34
CA ASN A 41 14.49 18.01 -3.40
C ASN A 41 15.46 16.81 -3.25
N GLY A 42 14.93 15.63 -2.93
CA GLY A 42 15.75 14.42 -2.78
C GLY A 42 16.43 14.25 -1.43
N SER A 43 16.27 15.20 -0.47
CA SER A 43 17.04 15.17 0.78
C SER A 43 16.54 14.15 1.80
N CYS A 44 15.29 13.68 1.69
CA CYS A 44 14.72 12.69 2.60
C CYS A 44 13.71 11.78 1.91
N LEU A 45 13.48 10.61 2.51
CA LEU A 45 12.43 9.67 2.11
C LEU A 45 11.19 9.89 2.98
N LEU A 46 10.04 10.08 2.34
CA LEU A 46 8.80 10.41 3.02
C LEU A 46 8.32 9.22 3.88
N PHE A 47 8.16 9.45 5.18
CA PHE A 47 7.69 8.46 6.18
C PHE A 47 8.43 7.10 6.16
N TRP A 48 9.74 7.11 5.87
CA TRP A 48 10.51 5.89 5.57
C TRP A 48 10.38 4.78 6.62
N GLU A 49 10.51 5.11 7.90
CA GLU A 49 10.39 4.15 9.00
C GLU A 49 9.00 3.48 9.07
N ARG A 50 7.93 4.18 8.71
CA ARG A 50 6.58 3.60 8.63
C ARG A 50 6.46 2.65 7.44
N HIS A 51 7.10 3.00 6.32
CA HIS A 51 7.14 2.16 5.13
C HIS A 51 7.92 0.86 5.35
N LEU A 52 9.04 0.91 6.09
CA LEU A 52 9.84 -0.27 6.46
C LEU A 52 9.08 -1.19 7.43
N ARG A 53 8.45 -0.65 8.48
CA ARG A 53 7.63 -1.44 9.40
C ARG A 53 6.47 -2.15 8.68
N ARG A 54 5.80 -1.47 7.75
CA ARG A 54 4.76 -2.09 6.93
C ARG A 54 5.32 -3.17 6.00
N LEU A 55 6.48 -2.96 5.41
CA LEU A 55 7.16 -3.96 4.56
C LEU A 55 7.48 -5.22 5.37
N ALA A 56 8.03 -5.05 6.57
CA ALA A 56 8.30 -6.15 7.50
C ALA A 56 7.03 -6.90 7.89
N SER A 57 5.97 -6.17 8.26
CA SER A 57 4.66 -6.78 8.55
C SER A 57 4.10 -7.55 7.35
N SER A 58 4.16 -6.97 6.15
CA SER A 58 3.71 -7.64 4.92
C SER A 58 4.50 -8.92 4.66
N ALA A 59 5.83 -8.87 4.75
CA ALA A 59 6.68 -10.04 4.56
C ALA A 59 6.37 -11.13 5.58
N ARG A 60 6.20 -10.78 6.86
CA ARG A 60 5.84 -11.71 7.93
C ARG A 60 4.47 -12.35 7.71
N ILE A 61 3.46 -11.56 7.35
CA ILE A 61 2.10 -12.06 7.06
C ILE A 61 2.17 -13.07 5.93
N LEU A 62 2.78 -12.70 4.79
CA LEU A 62 2.89 -13.61 3.64
C LEU A 62 3.68 -14.87 4.00
N TYR A 63 4.78 -14.74 4.75
CA TYR A 63 5.55 -15.88 5.21
C TYR A 63 4.72 -16.87 6.03
N ASN A 64 3.83 -16.37 6.90
CA ASN A 64 3.03 -17.20 7.79
C ASN A 64 1.76 -17.76 7.12
N SER A 65 1.09 -16.99 6.27
CA SER A 65 -0.24 -17.33 5.76
C SER A 65 -0.29 -17.62 4.26
N SER A 66 0.67 -17.15 3.47
CA SER A 66 0.68 -17.34 2.01
C SER A 66 2.11 -17.34 1.42
N PRO A 67 2.96 -18.31 1.78
CA PRO A 67 4.37 -18.32 1.37
C PRO A 67 4.58 -18.25 -0.15
N ASN A 68 3.66 -18.84 -0.92
CA ASN A 68 3.67 -18.81 -2.38
C ASN A 68 3.62 -17.40 -3.01
N LEU A 69 3.17 -16.39 -2.24
CA LEU A 69 3.13 -14.97 -2.65
C LEU A 69 4.44 -14.23 -2.32
N LEU A 70 5.27 -14.79 -1.43
CA LEU A 70 6.54 -14.18 -1.00
C LEU A 70 7.75 -14.77 -1.73
N PHE A 71 7.73 -16.06 -2.01
CA PHE A 71 8.87 -16.80 -2.57
C PHE A 71 8.82 -16.91 -4.11
N LYS A 72 10.00 -16.89 -4.76
CA LYS A 72 10.16 -16.90 -6.23
C LYS A 72 9.74 -18.21 -6.88
N SER A 73 10.08 -19.33 -6.26
CA SER A 73 9.74 -20.68 -6.72
C SER A 73 8.56 -21.24 -5.93
N PRO A 74 7.72 -22.12 -6.52
CA PRO A 74 6.81 -22.94 -5.73
C PRO A 74 7.62 -23.93 -4.89
N THR A 75 7.09 -24.32 -3.73
CA THR A 75 7.63 -25.43 -2.94
C THR A 75 7.82 -26.63 -3.86
N PRO A 76 8.99 -27.29 -3.88
CA PRO A 76 9.17 -28.49 -4.70
C PRO A 76 8.10 -29.52 -4.33
N SER A 77 7.43 -30.09 -5.33
CA SER A 77 6.37 -31.07 -5.16
C SER A 77 6.83 -32.21 -4.25
N GLY A 78 6.17 -32.38 -3.10
CA GLY A 78 6.48 -33.46 -2.14
C GLY A 78 7.26 -33.03 -0.90
N LEU A 79 7.71 -31.77 -0.80
CA LEU A 79 8.13 -31.20 0.49
C LEU A 79 6.89 -30.68 1.21
N GLU A 80 6.52 -31.35 2.31
CA GLU A 80 5.72 -30.74 3.38
C GLU A 80 6.22 -29.31 3.61
N PRO A 81 5.34 -28.31 3.82
CA PRO A 81 5.77 -26.94 4.09
C PRO A 81 6.83 -27.02 5.18
N ILE A 82 8.09 -26.71 4.80
CA ILE A 82 9.26 -26.80 5.67
C ILE A 82 8.81 -26.29 7.02
N ARG A 83 8.88 -27.14 8.05
CA ARG A 83 8.48 -26.81 9.43
C ARG A 83 8.94 -25.38 9.65
N THR A 84 7.98 -24.47 9.63
CA THR A 84 8.24 -23.05 9.71
C THR A 84 9.20 -22.87 10.88
N PRO A 85 10.29 -22.07 10.79
CA PRO A 85 10.93 -21.57 11.99
C PRO A 85 9.78 -21.11 12.86
N SER A 86 9.75 -21.64 14.08
CA SER A 86 8.57 -21.64 14.94
C SER A 86 7.75 -20.37 14.73
N SER A 87 6.44 -20.50 14.64
CA SER A 87 5.43 -19.42 14.52
C SER A 87 5.60 -18.24 15.50
N SER A 88 6.62 -18.30 16.37
CA SER A 88 7.13 -17.34 17.33
C SER A 88 8.09 -16.26 16.78
N SER A 89 8.38 -16.16 15.47
CA SER A 89 9.21 -15.03 15.00
C SER A 89 8.48 -13.69 15.25
N SER A 90 9.02 -12.91 16.19
CA SER A 90 8.42 -11.66 16.64
C SER A 90 8.41 -10.65 15.50
N LEU A 91 7.41 -9.76 15.48
CA LEU A 91 7.41 -8.66 14.52
C LEU A 91 8.69 -7.81 14.63
N SER A 92 9.22 -7.62 15.84
CA SER A 92 10.47 -6.88 16.06
C SER A 92 11.69 -7.52 15.37
N MET A 93 11.76 -8.86 15.32
CA MET A 93 12.81 -9.56 14.58
C MET A 93 12.70 -9.26 13.08
N TRP A 94 11.49 -9.39 12.51
CA TRP A 94 11.24 -9.07 11.10
C TRP A 94 11.53 -7.61 10.76
N GLU A 95 11.14 -6.68 11.64
CA GLU A 95 11.42 -5.25 11.47
C GLU A 95 12.93 -4.99 11.42
N SER A 96 13.70 -5.53 12.36
CA SER A 96 15.16 -5.38 12.39
C SER A 96 15.82 -5.97 11.13
N MET A 97 15.45 -7.21 10.77
CA MET A 97 15.97 -7.91 9.61
C MET A 97 15.70 -7.15 8.30
N ILE A 98 14.43 -6.83 8.04
CA ILE A 98 14.03 -6.19 6.77
C ILE A 98 14.63 -4.78 6.71
N LYS A 99 14.69 -4.08 7.83
CA LYS A 99 15.34 -2.77 7.91
C LYS A 99 16.82 -2.85 7.54
N SER A 100 17.56 -3.84 8.06
CA SER A 100 18.98 -4.03 7.72
C SER A 100 19.15 -4.26 6.22
N LEU A 101 18.52 -5.31 5.68
CA LEU A 101 18.64 -5.70 4.27
C LEU A 101 18.28 -4.57 3.30
N VAL A 102 17.20 -3.86 3.60
CA VAL A 102 16.74 -2.76 2.75
C VAL A 102 17.66 -1.56 2.87
N ASN A 103 18.14 -1.22 4.06
CA ASN A 103 19.05 -0.08 4.23
C ASN A 103 20.38 -0.31 3.52
N ASP A 104 20.93 -1.53 3.55
CA ASP A 104 22.15 -1.87 2.81
C ASP A 104 21.96 -1.61 1.30
N SER A 105 20.86 -2.12 0.73
CA SER A 105 20.52 -1.88 -0.67
C SER A 105 20.26 -0.39 -0.98
N MET A 106 19.61 0.34 -0.08
CA MET A 106 19.29 1.75 -0.27
C MET A 106 20.53 2.64 -0.17
N ASN A 107 21.48 2.33 0.71
CA ASN A 107 22.73 3.08 0.87
C ASN A 107 23.58 3.05 -0.41
N GLU A 108 23.55 1.94 -1.14
CA GLU A 108 24.22 1.81 -2.43
C GLU A 108 23.42 2.45 -3.58
N ALA A 109 22.12 2.18 -3.64
CA ALA A 109 21.32 2.51 -4.81
C ALA A 109 20.80 3.95 -4.84
N LEU A 110 20.43 4.53 -3.68
CA LEU A 110 19.84 5.86 -3.62
C LEU A 110 20.80 6.98 -4.12
N PRO A 111 22.10 6.99 -3.76
CA PRO A 111 23.03 7.99 -4.29
C PRO A 111 23.17 7.95 -5.82
N ILE A 112 23.10 6.75 -6.42
CA ILE A 112 23.13 6.57 -7.88
C ILE A 112 21.86 7.17 -8.48
N ALA A 113 20.69 6.81 -7.94
CA ALA A 113 19.41 7.32 -8.42
C ALA A 113 19.26 8.84 -8.28
N LEU A 114 19.79 9.44 -7.21
CA LEU A 114 19.78 10.88 -7.01
C LEU A 114 20.66 11.64 -8.01
N LYS A 115 21.78 11.05 -8.46
CA LYS A 115 22.64 11.64 -9.49
C LYS A 115 21.98 11.66 -10.88
N GLU A 116 21.14 10.68 -11.16
CA GLU A 116 20.41 10.59 -12.44
C GLU A 116 19.05 11.30 -12.42
N ARG A 117 18.62 11.77 -11.25
CA ARG A 117 17.35 12.50 -11.08
C ARG A 117 17.43 13.84 -11.80
N ARG A 118 16.35 14.22 -12.47
CA ARG A 118 16.22 15.54 -13.10
C ARG A 118 15.97 16.62 -12.05
N ASP A 119 16.49 17.81 -12.31
CA ASP A 119 16.25 18.98 -11.46
C ASP A 119 14.75 19.28 -11.36
N GLY A 120 14.29 19.55 -10.14
CA GLY A 120 12.87 19.82 -9.86
C GLY A 120 11.98 18.58 -9.75
N GLU A 121 12.49 17.37 -10.04
CA GLU A 121 11.75 16.13 -9.81
C GLU A 121 12.11 15.49 -8.48
N GLU A 122 11.20 14.72 -7.90
CA GLU A 122 11.50 13.76 -6.82
C GLU A 122 11.66 12.35 -7.42
N LEU A 123 12.03 11.36 -6.61
CA LEU A 123 12.06 9.95 -6.99
C LEU A 123 10.93 9.21 -6.29
N ALA A 124 10.11 8.46 -7.02
CA ALA A 124 9.34 7.38 -6.44
C ALA A 124 10.27 6.17 -6.25
N VAL A 125 10.25 5.60 -5.04
CA VAL A 125 11.11 4.49 -4.61
C VAL A 125 10.24 3.31 -4.25
N THR A 126 10.37 2.20 -4.98
CA THR A 126 9.65 0.95 -4.70
C THR A 126 10.64 -0.12 -4.29
N VAL A 127 10.53 -0.61 -3.06
CA VAL A 127 11.34 -1.71 -2.54
C VAL A 127 10.50 -2.98 -2.51
N LEU A 128 11.04 -4.05 -3.07
CA LEU A 128 10.47 -5.40 -3.10
C LEU A 128 11.39 -6.34 -2.33
N VAL A 129 10.81 -7.13 -1.42
CA VAL A 129 11.47 -8.22 -0.70
C VAL A 129 10.86 -9.55 -1.14
N SER A 130 11.70 -10.49 -1.54
CA SER A 130 11.29 -11.81 -2.02
C SER A 130 12.18 -12.89 -1.42
N GLY A 131 11.61 -14.07 -1.14
CA GLY A 131 12.38 -15.23 -0.66
C GLY A 131 12.77 -16.20 -1.77
N ASP A 132 13.80 -17.00 -1.53
CA ASP A 132 14.20 -18.12 -2.39
C ASP A 132 14.17 -19.45 -1.62
N TYR A 133 13.30 -20.38 -2.04
CA TYR A 133 13.21 -21.70 -1.39
C TYR A 133 14.49 -22.52 -1.54
N GLY A 134 15.25 -22.34 -2.63
CA GLY A 134 16.52 -23.05 -2.82
C GLY A 134 17.55 -22.69 -1.74
N LYS A 135 17.54 -21.43 -1.30
CA LYS A 135 18.36 -20.96 -0.17
C LYS A 135 17.82 -21.46 1.18
N LEU A 136 16.50 -21.61 1.29
CA LEU A 136 15.82 -22.08 2.49
C LEU A 136 16.06 -23.57 2.78
N SER A 137 16.09 -24.42 1.74
CA SER A 137 16.22 -25.89 1.89
C SER A 137 17.63 -26.37 2.28
N GLY A 138 18.66 -25.51 2.20
CA GLY A 138 20.04 -25.85 2.52
C GLY A 138 20.44 -25.61 3.98
N ILE A 139 19.53 -25.13 4.83
CA ILE A 139 19.83 -24.70 6.20
C ILE A 139 19.27 -25.73 7.19
N GLU A 140 20.14 -26.59 7.73
CA GLU A 140 19.75 -27.65 8.69
C GLU A 140 19.44 -27.11 10.11
N ASN A 141 20.01 -25.96 10.48
CA ASN A 141 19.74 -25.25 11.74
C ASN A 141 19.64 -23.74 11.46
N MET A 142 18.46 -23.13 11.65
CA MET A 142 18.27 -21.70 11.39
C MET A 142 18.83 -20.81 12.51
N GLY A 143 20.00 -20.21 12.29
CA GLY A 143 20.38 -18.96 12.96
C GLY A 143 19.63 -17.75 12.38
N SER A 144 19.71 -16.60 13.05
CA SER A 144 19.15 -15.33 12.54
C SER A 144 19.78 -14.93 11.20
N ASP A 145 21.07 -15.20 11.04
CA ASP A 145 21.87 -14.78 9.88
C ASP A 145 21.61 -15.67 8.67
N ASP A 146 21.32 -16.96 8.91
CA ASP A 146 20.91 -17.88 7.85
C ASP A 146 19.52 -17.52 7.30
N PHE A 147 18.62 -17.01 8.16
CA PHE A 147 17.29 -16.55 7.75
C PHE A 147 17.35 -15.27 6.90
N LEU A 148 18.30 -14.37 7.20
CA LEU A 148 18.56 -13.17 6.39
C LEU A 148 18.94 -13.54 4.94
N GLY A 149 19.80 -14.56 4.78
CA GLY A 149 20.30 -15.00 3.48
C GLY A 149 19.22 -15.55 2.53
N VAL A 150 18.04 -15.90 3.04
CA VAL A 150 16.90 -16.40 2.26
C VAL A 150 16.25 -15.29 1.43
N PHE A 151 16.31 -14.04 1.90
CA PHE A 151 15.61 -12.92 1.29
C PHE A 151 16.51 -12.11 0.37
N ASP A 152 15.98 -11.78 -0.80
CA ASP A 152 16.56 -10.85 -1.76
C ASP A 152 15.80 -9.52 -1.73
N VAL A 153 16.54 -8.43 -1.90
CA VAL A 153 15.99 -7.07 -2.01
C VAL A 153 16.17 -6.55 -3.43
N SER A 154 15.10 -5.99 -3.97
CA SER A 154 15.13 -5.28 -5.24
C SER A 154 14.52 -3.89 -5.08
N VAL A 155 15.21 -2.87 -5.55
CA VAL A 155 14.77 -1.47 -5.46
C VAL A 155 14.55 -0.93 -6.86
N HIS A 156 13.40 -0.34 -7.10
CA HIS A 156 13.04 0.36 -8.33
C HIS A 156 12.92 1.85 -8.03
N PHE A 157 13.62 2.66 -8.82
CA PHE A 157 13.53 4.12 -8.79
C PHE A 157 12.90 4.61 -10.09
N SER A 158 11.99 5.57 -9.97
CA SER A 158 11.47 6.32 -11.11
C SER A 158 11.32 7.80 -10.79
N GLY A 159 11.59 8.68 -11.76
CA GLY A 159 11.27 10.09 -11.63
C GLY A 159 9.78 10.31 -11.30
N TYR A 160 9.51 11.23 -10.39
CA TYR A 160 8.19 11.54 -9.88
C TYR A 160 8.05 13.06 -9.71
N VAL A 161 7.03 13.62 -10.35
CA VAL A 161 6.65 15.02 -10.14
C VAL A 161 5.52 15.03 -9.11
N PRO A 162 5.71 15.64 -7.93
CA PRO A 162 4.65 15.74 -6.93
C PRO A 162 3.40 16.39 -7.51
N PHE A 163 2.25 15.73 -7.28
CA PHE A 163 0.97 16.28 -7.66
C PHE A 163 0.65 17.55 -6.85
N VAL A 164 0.18 18.59 -7.53
CA VAL A 164 -0.25 19.84 -6.88
C VAL A 164 -1.69 19.66 -6.42
N PHE A 165 -1.89 19.68 -5.09
CA PHE A 165 -3.22 19.59 -4.50
C PHE A 165 -4.04 20.86 -4.74
N GLY A 166 -5.36 20.72 -4.91
CA GLY A 166 -6.30 21.85 -4.96
C GLY A 166 -6.46 22.52 -6.33
N VAL A 167 -5.92 21.93 -7.40
CA VAL A 167 -6.15 22.41 -8.77
C VAL A 167 -7.56 22.03 -9.21
N GLU A 168 -8.37 23.01 -9.58
CA GLU A 168 -9.75 22.80 -10.04
C GLU A 168 -9.80 21.82 -11.23
N GLY A 169 -10.79 20.93 -11.24
CA GLY A 169 -10.96 19.91 -12.30
C GLY A 169 -10.04 18.68 -12.18
N THR A 170 -9.17 18.61 -11.17
CA THR A 170 -8.22 17.49 -11.00
C THR A 170 -8.63 16.43 -9.98
N GLY A 171 -9.85 16.54 -9.43
CA GLY A 171 -10.38 15.58 -8.47
C GLY A 171 -10.51 14.16 -9.04
N ALA A 172 -10.41 13.18 -8.15
CA ALA A 172 -10.52 11.78 -8.50
C ALA A 172 -11.96 11.44 -8.92
N ARG A 173 -12.08 10.72 -10.03
CA ARG A 173 -13.34 10.14 -10.50
C ARG A 173 -13.25 8.64 -10.32
N LEU A 174 -14.10 8.08 -9.48
CA LEU A 174 -14.06 6.67 -9.10
C LEU A 174 -15.12 5.86 -9.85
N ALA A 175 -14.87 4.57 -10.03
CA ALA A 175 -15.93 3.62 -10.37
C ALA A 175 -15.86 2.39 -9.47
N LEU A 176 -17.01 1.96 -8.99
CA LEU A 176 -17.13 0.74 -8.19
C LEU A 176 -16.92 -0.49 -9.10
N VAL A 177 -15.84 -1.25 -8.87
CA VAL A 177 -15.43 -2.38 -9.71
C VAL A 177 -14.72 -3.44 -8.88
N GLY A 178 -15.36 -4.60 -8.71
CA GLY A 178 -14.75 -5.81 -8.18
C GLY A 178 -14.58 -5.84 -6.66
N ARG A 179 -14.20 -7.03 -6.16
CA ARG A 179 -14.05 -7.34 -4.74
C ARG A 179 -12.71 -6.87 -4.16
N GLY A 180 -12.65 -6.84 -2.83
CA GLY A 180 -11.43 -6.59 -2.06
C GLY A 180 -10.35 -7.66 -2.28
N ARG A 181 -9.14 -7.37 -1.79
CA ARG A 181 -7.97 -8.24 -1.96
C ARG A 181 -8.00 -9.40 -1.00
N ASP A 182 -7.48 -10.55 -1.42
CA ASP A 182 -7.11 -11.61 -0.51
C ASP A 182 -5.83 -11.20 0.26
N VAL A 183 -5.72 -11.54 1.54
CA VAL A 183 -4.59 -11.15 2.43
C VAL A 183 -4.35 -9.63 2.41
N ALA A 184 -5.42 -8.84 2.51
CA ALA A 184 -5.38 -7.38 2.31
C ALA A 184 -4.43 -6.64 3.27
N GLU A 185 -4.18 -7.19 4.46
CA GLU A 185 -3.24 -6.62 5.44
C GLU A 185 -1.79 -6.54 4.93
N ALA A 186 -1.42 -7.39 3.98
CA ALA A 186 -0.09 -7.41 3.37
C ALA A 186 -0.08 -6.66 2.03
N LYS A 187 0.99 -5.90 1.77
CA LYS A 187 1.24 -5.30 0.45
C LYS A 187 2.15 -6.21 -0.38
N TYR A 188 1.59 -6.89 -1.36
CA TYR A 188 2.29 -7.91 -2.15
C TYR A 188 2.12 -7.70 -3.66
N SER A 189 3.13 -8.08 -4.42
CA SER A 189 3.25 -7.72 -5.84
C SER A 189 2.22 -8.42 -6.75
N ASP A 190 1.74 -9.62 -6.39
CA ASP A 190 0.69 -10.34 -7.12
C ASP A 190 -0.59 -9.52 -7.29
N TRP A 191 -0.89 -8.59 -6.36
CA TRP A 191 -2.04 -7.70 -6.51
C TRP A 191 -2.00 -6.90 -7.83
N VAL A 192 -0.80 -6.57 -8.34
CA VAL A 192 -0.65 -5.90 -9.64
C VAL A 192 -1.15 -6.79 -10.79
N ARG A 193 -0.99 -8.12 -10.69
CA ARG A 193 -1.54 -9.07 -11.67
C ARG A 193 -3.04 -9.26 -11.48
N LEU A 194 -3.47 -9.43 -10.22
CA LEU A 194 -4.87 -9.70 -9.87
C LEU A 194 -5.81 -8.54 -10.23
N ARG A 195 -5.35 -7.29 -10.14
CA ARG A 195 -6.18 -6.13 -10.48
C ARG A 195 -6.24 -5.79 -11.97
N LYS A 196 -5.36 -6.34 -12.82
CA LYS A 196 -5.37 -6.05 -14.27
C LYS A 196 -6.73 -6.28 -14.94
N PRO A 197 -7.43 -7.40 -14.70
CA PRO A 197 -8.77 -7.60 -15.23
C PRO A 197 -9.76 -6.51 -14.77
N LEU A 198 -9.65 -6.04 -13.52
CA LEU A 198 -10.47 -4.96 -12.99
C LEU A 198 -10.14 -3.63 -13.68
N GLU A 199 -8.85 -3.32 -13.85
CA GLU A 199 -8.37 -2.11 -14.55
C GLU A 199 -8.88 -2.04 -16.00
N LYS A 200 -9.08 -3.18 -16.68
CA LYS A 200 -9.68 -3.23 -18.03
C LYS A 200 -11.16 -2.82 -18.05
N LEU A 201 -11.86 -2.91 -16.92
CA LEU A 201 -13.27 -2.50 -16.79
C LEU A 201 -13.41 -0.99 -16.53
N ARG A 202 -12.30 -0.31 -16.22
CA ARG A 202 -12.27 1.12 -15.86
C ARG A 202 -12.76 1.99 -17.03
N PRO A 203 -13.86 2.74 -16.86
CA PRO A 203 -14.31 3.71 -17.86
C PRO A 203 -13.23 4.76 -18.18
N PRO A 204 -13.17 5.33 -19.40
CA PRO A 204 -12.13 6.29 -19.78
C PRO A 204 -12.06 7.55 -18.91
N SER A 205 -13.19 8.00 -18.37
CA SER A 205 -13.26 9.17 -17.48
C SER A 205 -12.80 8.88 -16.05
N VAL A 206 -12.71 7.61 -15.64
CA VAL A 206 -12.42 7.20 -14.27
C VAL A 206 -10.92 7.16 -14.02
N THR A 207 -10.50 7.80 -12.94
CA THR A 207 -9.09 7.89 -12.55
C THR A 207 -8.65 6.74 -11.65
N GLU A 208 -9.56 6.20 -10.84
CA GLU A 208 -9.26 5.14 -9.86
C GLU A 208 -10.47 4.20 -9.70
N LEU A 209 -10.22 2.92 -9.41
CA LEU A 209 -11.27 1.95 -9.13
C LEU A 209 -11.53 1.89 -7.63
N LEU A 210 -12.79 1.71 -7.25
CA LEU A 210 -13.24 1.52 -5.88
C LEU A 210 -13.68 0.07 -5.72
N LEU A 211 -13.26 -0.59 -4.64
CA LEU A 211 -13.51 -2.00 -4.38
C LEU A 211 -14.64 -2.17 -3.35
N SER A 212 -15.49 -3.17 -3.56
CA SER A 212 -16.53 -3.59 -2.63
C SER A 212 -16.84 -5.08 -2.82
N ASN A 213 -17.09 -5.79 -1.72
CA ASN A 213 -17.39 -7.22 -1.75
C ASN A 213 -18.86 -7.51 -2.10
N ASP A 214 -19.76 -6.58 -1.82
CA ASP A 214 -21.22 -6.72 -1.96
C ASP A 214 -21.86 -5.65 -2.86
N GLY A 215 -21.07 -4.67 -3.33
CA GLY A 215 -21.54 -3.54 -4.12
C GLY A 215 -22.05 -2.37 -3.28
N ASP A 216 -22.07 -2.49 -1.96
CA ASP A 216 -22.57 -1.45 -1.06
C ASP A 216 -21.50 -0.99 -0.06
N GLN A 217 -20.90 -1.92 0.68
CA GLN A 217 -19.86 -1.61 1.66
C GLN A 217 -18.55 -1.30 0.95
N LEU A 218 -18.15 -0.03 0.98
CA LEU A 218 -16.97 0.45 0.28
C LEU A 218 -15.70 0.21 1.09
N LEU A 219 -14.72 -0.42 0.46
CA LEU A 219 -13.48 -0.84 1.11
C LEU A 219 -12.36 0.18 0.88
N GLU A 220 -11.70 0.07 -0.27
CA GLU A 220 -10.57 0.91 -0.66
C GLU A 220 -10.47 0.98 -2.19
N GLY A 221 -9.54 1.79 -2.69
CA GLY A 221 -9.23 1.82 -4.12
C GLY A 221 -8.29 0.70 -4.55
N SER A 222 -8.05 0.59 -5.86
CA SER A 222 -7.13 -0.44 -6.38
C SER A 222 -5.68 -0.22 -5.89
N ILE A 223 -5.27 1.03 -5.69
CA ILE A 223 -3.94 1.40 -5.15
C ILE A 223 -3.99 2.46 -4.06
N THR A 224 -5.17 2.86 -3.60
CA THR A 224 -5.40 3.92 -2.61
C THR A 224 -6.29 3.44 -1.47
N ASN A 225 -6.22 4.08 -0.31
CA ASN A 225 -7.28 3.96 0.70
C ASN A 225 -8.38 5.00 0.43
N PHE A 226 -9.60 4.72 0.88
CA PHE A 226 -10.79 5.56 0.66
C PHE A 226 -11.32 6.11 1.99
N PHE A 227 -11.76 7.35 1.96
CA PHE A 227 -12.34 8.07 3.09
C PHE A 227 -13.56 8.86 2.66
N VAL A 228 -14.50 9.01 3.59
CA VAL A 228 -15.71 9.80 3.44
C VAL A 228 -15.82 10.77 4.61
N VAL A 229 -16.24 12.00 4.34
CA VAL A 229 -16.74 12.95 5.34
C VAL A 229 -18.26 12.91 5.25
N CYS A 230 -18.94 12.44 6.28
CA CYS A 230 -20.39 12.26 6.27
C CYS A 230 -21.04 12.86 7.51
N ARG A 231 -22.35 13.12 7.42
CA ARG A 231 -23.14 13.54 8.58
C ARG A 231 -23.26 12.37 9.55
N LYS A 232 -23.14 12.66 10.85
CA LYS A 232 -23.46 11.66 11.87
C LYS A 232 -24.95 11.34 11.78
N ASP A 233 -25.27 10.05 11.75
CA ASP A 233 -26.65 9.61 11.89
C ASP A 233 -27.07 9.80 13.36
N ASN A 234 -28.04 10.67 13.59
CA ASN A 234 -28.52 10.98 14.95
C ASN A 234 -29.39 9.85 15.52
N SER A 235 -29.65 8.78 14.76
CA SER A 235 -30.49 7.65 15.18
C SER A 235 -29.83 6.72 16.21
N GLU A 236 -28.50 6.74 16.38
CA GLU A 236 -27.80 5.96 17.42
C GLU A 236 -27.76 6.67 18.80
N ALA A 237 -28.31 7.89 18.91
CA ALA A 237 -28.32 8.65 20.16
C ALA A 237 -29.61 8.43 20.97
N GLU A 238 -29.85 7.19 21.42
CA GLU A 238 -30.77 6.90 22.53
C GLU A 238 -30.08 6.93 23.91
N ASP A 239 -28.87 7.50 24.04
CA ASP A 239 -28.31 7.81 25.35
C ASP A 239 -28.82 9.17 25.84
N LYS A 240 -29.98 9.11 26.52
CA LYS A 240 -30.46 10.14 27.44
C LYS A 240 -29.48 10.27 28.61
N PHE A 241 -28.39 11.01 28.48
CA PHE A 241 -27.78 11.77 29.58
C PHE A 241 -26.71 12.71 29.01
N LEU A 242 -26.78 14.00 29.37
CA LEU A 242 -25.87 15.10 28.99
C LEU A 242 -26.19 15.83 27.68
N GLN A 243 -27.38 16.42 27.65
CA GLN A 243 -27.77 17.51 26.76
C GLN A 243 -27.16 18.86 27.20
N THR A 244 -25.85 18.87 27.51
CA THR A 244 -25.17 20.06 28.08
C THR A 244 -23.74 20.24 27.54
N CYS A 245 -23.54 20.15 26.23
CA CYS A 245 -22.42 20.79 25.53
C CYS A 245 -22.88 21.06 24.09
N ASN A 246 -22.66 22.27 23.55
CA ASN A 246 -22.82 22.57 22.13
C ASN A 246 -22.07 21.52 21.29
N ASN A 247 -22.77 20.54 20.72
CA ASN A 247 -22.16 19.38 20.06
C ASN A 247 -21.69 19.78 18.65
N SER A 248 -20.50 20.40 18.60
CA SER A 248 -19.97 21.18 17.47
C SER A 248 -19.55 20.38 16.22
N HIS A 249 -19.83 19.08 16.14
CA HIS A 249 -19.43 18.28 14.98
C HIS A 249 -20.57 17.39 14.47
N SER A 250 -21.37 17.96 13.55
CA SER A 250 -22.38 17.27 12.76
C SER A 250 -21.80 16.30 11.72
N PHE A 251 -20.47 16.28 11.57
CA PHE A 251 -19.75 15.47 10.61
C PHE A 251 -18.70 14.58 11.28
N GLU A 252 -18.41 13.47 10.62
CA GLU A 252 -17.31 12.58 10.96
C GLU A 252 -16.62 12.08 9.69
N VAL A 253 -15.38 11.62 9.87
CA VAL A 253 -14.61 10.92 8.84
C VAL A 253 -14.82 9.42 9.00
N GLN A 254 -15.08 8.72 7.91
CA GLN A 254 -15.19 7.27 7.87
C GLN A 254 -14.16 6.67 6.90
N THR A 255 -13.67 5.48 7.22
CA THR A 255 -12.85 4.64 6.35
C THR A 255 -13.05 3.18 6.76
N ALA A 256 -13.04 2.25 5.80
CA ALA A 256 -13.22 0.84 6.12
C ALA A 256 -12.15 0.35 7.13
N PRO A 257 -12.52 -0.46 8.13
CA PRO A 257 -11.60 -1.03 9.09
C PRO A 257 -10.73 -2.11 8.43
N ILE A 258 -9.54 -2.34 8.98
CA ILE A 258 -8.60 -3.36 8.47
C ILE A 258 -9.24 -4.76 8.44
N SER A 259 -10.12 -5.05 9.41
CA SER A 259 -10.88 -6.30 9.50
C SER A 259 -11.75 -6.60 8.28
N ASP A 260 -12.15 -5.57 7.51
CA ASP A 260 -12.98 -5.73 6.32
C ASP A 260 -12.15 -6.04 5.07
N GLY A 261 -10.83 -6.22 5.22
CA GLY A 261 -9.94 -6.57 4.13
C GLY A 261 -9.45 -5.34 3.36
N VAL A 262 -8.99 -4.31 4.06
CA VAL A 262 -8.27 -3.17 3.46
C VAL A 262 -6.81 -3.13 3.85
N LEU A 263 -5.99 -2.57 2.97
CA LEU A 263 -4.56 -2.44 3.23
C LEU A 263 -4.32 -1.35 4.29
N PRO A 264 -3.55 -1.62 5.37
CA PRO A 264 -3.11 -0.61 6.32
C PRO A 264 -2.09 0.35 5.68
N GLY A 265 -2.59 1.29 4.87
CA GLY A 265 -1.77 2.27 4.19
C GLY A 265 -1.10 3.24 5.16
N VAL A 266 0.15 3.61 4.89
CA VAL A 266 0.90 4.57 5.71
C VAL A 266 0.18 5.92 5.78
N ILE A 267 -0.34 6.41 4.64
CA ILE A 267 -1.08 7.67 4.61
C ILE A 267 -2.46 7.54 5.27
N ARG A 268 -3.14 6.38 5.15
CA ARG A 268 -4.37 6.10 5.89
C ARG A 268 -4.16 6.24 7.40
N GLN A 269 -3.11 5.62 7.94
CA GLN A 269 -2.76 5.73 9.35
C GLN A 269 -2.50 7.20 9.76
N LEU A 270 -1.78 7.96 8.93
CA LEU A 270 -1.54 9.38 9.18
C LEU A 270 -2.82 10.21 9.19
N VAL A 271 -3.75 9.97 8.26
CA VAL A 271 -5.06 10.65 8.27
C VAL A 271 -5.78 10.38 9.59
N ILE A 272 -5.81 9.12 10.05
CA ILE A 272 -6.46 8.75 11.31
C ILE A 272 -5.79 9.44 12.52
N GLU A 273 -4.46 9.42 12.59
CA GLU A 273 -3.69 10.10 13.63
C GLU A 273 -3.94 11.61 13.62
N VAL A 274 -3.96 12.24 12.45
CA VAL A 274 -4.25 13.68 12.30
C VAL A 274 -5.66 13.98 12.76
N CYS A 275 -6.67 13.23 12.32
CA CYS A 275 -8.06 13.41 12.77
C CYS A 275 -8.16 13.35 14.29
N ARG A 276 -7.60 12.29 14.91
CA ARG A 276 -7.58 12.14 16.37
C ARG A 276 -6.86 13.30 17.07
N SER A 277 -5.70 13.71 16.57
CA SER A 277 -4.93 14.81 17.17
C SER A 277 -5.61 16.18 17.04
N LYS A 278 -6.45 16.36 16.02
CA LYS A 278 -7.21 17.58 15.76
C LYS A 278 -8.62 17.57 16.35
N GLY A 279 -9.01 16.51 17.06
CA GLY A 279 -10.38 16.36 17.59
C GLY A 279 -11.44 16.18 16.51
N ILE A 280 -11.06 15.80 15.27
CA ILE A 280 -12.00 15.49 14.20
C ILE A 280 -12.55 14.08 14.44
N PRO A 281 -13.88 13.90 14.60
CA PRO A 281 -14.47 12.59 14.78
C PRO A 281 -14.12 11.66 13.62
N ILE A 282 -13.64 10.46 13.93
CA ILE A 282 -13.29 9.45 12.92
C ILE A 282 -13.71 8.05 13.38
N ARG A 283 -14.35 7.30 12.48
CA ARG A 283 -14.73 5.89 12.68
C ARG A 283 -14.07 5.01 11.63
N GLU A 284 -13.59 3.86 12.05
CA GLU A 284 -13.17 2.79 11.15
C GLU A 284 -14.41 1.91 10.86
N LEU A 285 -15.20 2.34 9.89
CA LEU A 285 -16.46 1.72 9.44
C LEU A 285 -16.50 1.84 7.90
N ALA A 286 -16.80 0.74 7.20
CA ALA A 286 -17.02 0.79 5.76
C ALA A 286 -18.25 1.66 5.46
N SER A 287 -18.10 2.65 4.57
CA SER A 287 -19.21 3.52 4.20
C SER A 287 -20.11 2.81 3.18
N SER A 288 -21.41 2.75 3.45
CA SER A 288 -22.41 2.17 2.55
C SER A 288 -22.69 3.12 1.37
N TRP A 289 -22.59 2.61 0.14
CA TRP A 289 -22.96 3.32 -1.07
C TRP A 289 -24.43 3.74 -1.06
N SER A 290 -25.31 2.93 -0.48
CA SER A 290 -26.74 3.23 -0.34
C SER A 290 -27.04 4.44 0.56
N GLN A 291 -26.04 4.91 1.33
CA GLN A 291 -26.11 6.06 2.22
C GLN A 291 -25.27 7.26 1.72
N HIS A 292 -24.88 7.27 0.44
CA HIS A 292 -23.99 8.29 -0.13
C HIS A 292 -24.54 9.72 -0.09
N GLU A 293 -25.86 9.89 0.05
CA GLU A 293 -26.53 11.18 0.25
C GLU A 293 -26.16 11.86 1.58
N LEU A 294 -25.68 11.09 2.56
CA LEU A 294 -25.18 11.63 3.83
C LEU A 294 -23.77 12.20 3.69
N TRP A 295 -23.08 11.91 2.58
CA TRP A 295 -21.71 12.31 2.37
C TRP A 295 -21.63 13.78 1.95
N LYS A 296 -20.66 14.49 2.50
CA LYS A 296 -20.28 15.83 2.05
C LYS A 296 -19.11 15.80 1.12
N GLU A 297 -18.13 14.98 1.45
CA GLU A 297 -16.89 14.87 0.70
C GLU A 297 -16.40 13.44 0.77
N ALA A 298 -15.59 13.04 -0.21
CA ALA A 298 -14.83 11.81 -0.17
C ALA A 298 -13.42 12.09 -0.69
N PHE A 299 -12.43 11.32 -0.26
CA PHE A 299 -11.07 11.47 -0.72
C PHE A 299 -10.32 10.12 -0.73
N ILE A 300 -9.32 10.02 -1.60
CA ILE A 300 -8.45 8.86 -1.71
C ILE A 300 -7.01 9.22 -1.35
N THR A 301 -6.29 8.26 -0.75
CA THR A 301 -4.92 8.49 -0.29
C THR A 301 -3.96 7.36 -0.65
N SER A 302 -2.74 7.74 -1.01
CA SER A 302 -1.53 6.92 -1.13
C SER A 302 -0.31 7.82 -0.97
N VAL A 303 0.90 7.24 -0.87
CA VAL A 303 2.13 8.05 -0.75
C VAL A 303 2.42 8.91 -1.99
N LEU A 304 1.87 8.53 -3.14
CA LEU A 304 2.02 9.23 -4.42
C LEU A 304 0.79 10.06 -4.79
N LEU A 305 -0.29 9.99 -3.99
CA LEU A 305 -1.56 10.62 -4.35
C LEU A 305 -2.37 10.99 -3.11
N PHE A 306 -2.83 12.24 -3.04
CA PHE A 306 -3.89 12.66 -2.15
C PHE A 306 -4.87 13.48 -2.98
N ASN A 307 -6.10 12.98 -3.16
CA ASN A 307 -7.08 13.62 -4.03
C ASN A 307 -8.47 13.60 -3.42
N VAL A 308 -9.16 14.74 -3.54
CA VAL A 308 -10.60 14.83 -3.30
C VAL A 308 -11.32 14.09 -4.43
N VAL A 309 -12.34 13.34 -4.09
CA VAL A 309 -13.20 12.61 -5.03
C VAL A 309 -14.32 13.54 -5.49
N THR A 310 -14.45 13.72 -6.80
CA THR A 310 -15.46 14.60 -7.41
C THR A 310 -16.65 13.83 -7.98
N THR A 311 -16.46 12.55 -8.30
CA THR A 311 -17.53 11.71 -8.85
C THR A 311 -17.26 10.26 -8.52
N ILE A 312 -18.30 9.51 -8.18
CA ILE A 312 -18.26 8.05 -8.05
C ILE A 312 -19.34 7.48 -8.96
N GLY A 313 -18.95 6.69 -9.95
CA GLY A 313 -19.86 5.98 -10.84
C GLY A 313 -20.12 4.56 -10.36
N HIS A 314 -21.38 4.13 -10.37
CA HIS A 314 -21.76 2.74 -10.15
C HIS A 314 -21.94 2.04 -11.50
N LYS A 315 -21.14 1.02 -11.79
CA LYS A 315 -21.37 0.15 -12.94
C LYS A 315 -22.02 -1.11 -12.40
N ASN A 316 -23.30 -1.33 -12.70
CA ASN A 316 -23.93 -2.62 -12.46
C ASN A 316 -23.20 -3.63 -13.37
N LEU A 317 -22.28 -4.39 -12.79
CA LEU A 317 -21.69 -5.56 -13.43
C LEU A 317 -22.75 -6.67 -13.33
N SER A 318 -23.81 -6.55 -14.14
CA SER A 318 -24.74 -7.64 -14.42
C SER A 318 -24.07 -8.70 -15.28
#